data_AF-X6EN42-F1
#
_entry.id   AF-X6EN42-F1
#
_cell.length_a   1.000
_cell.length_b   1.000
_cell.length_c   1.000
_cell.angle_alpha   90.00
_cell.angle_beta   90.00
_cell.angle_gamma   90.00
#
_symmetry.space_group_name_H-M   'P 1'
#
loop_
_entity.id
_entity.type
_entity.pdbx_description
1 polymer ?
#
loop_
_entity_poly.entity_id
_entity_poly.type
_entity_poly.pdbx_seq_one_letter_code
_entity_poly.pdbx_strand_id
1 'polypeptide(L)'
;MVVFKGNHIRKVFHRSEWWFSIVDVIAALTDSTNPRRYWSDLKVKMLKEQGFDEVYDEIVQLKLESQDGKFRETDACNVETLFRIIPIDPFGKG
;
A
#
# COMPACT_ATOMS: atom_id res chain seq x y z
N MET A 1 -11.45 -10.08 -17.58
CA MET A 1 -10.77 -10.24 -16.29
C MET A 1 -9.27 -10.27 -16.56
N VAL A 2 -8.53 -9.23 -16.19
CA VAL A 2 -7.08 -9.20 -16.40
C VAL A 2 -6.42 -9.67 -15.12
N VAL A 3 -5.77 -10.83 -15.18
CA VAL A 3 -5.02 -11.43 -14.08
C VAL A 3 -3.55 -11.09 -14.31
N PHE A 4 -3.05 -10.03 -13.67
CA PHE A 4 -1.62 -9.77 -13.60
C PHE A 4 -1.06 -10.53 -12.39
N LYS A 5 -0.18 -11.50 -12.63
CA LYS A 5 0.65 -12.24 -11.66
C LYS A 5 0.09 -12.29 -10.22
N GLY A 6 -1.04 -12.96 -9.99
CA GLY A 6 -1.47 -13.44 -8.66
C GLY A 6 -1.71 -12.43 -7.52
N ASN A 7 -1.42 -11.14 -7.69
CA ASN A 7 -1.49 -10.16 -6.61
C ASN A 7 -2.81 -9.38 -6.72
N HIS A 8 -3.85 -9.91 -6.09
CA HIS A 8 -5.11 -9.19 -5.91
C HIS A 8 -4.87 -8.01 -4.97
N ILE A 9 -4.95 -6.78 -5.49
CA ILE A 9 -4.89 -5.56 -4.68
C ILE A 9 -6.24 -5.37 -4.00
N ARG A 10 -6.29 -5.60 -2.68
CA ARG A 10 -7.52 -5.39 -1.91
C ARG A 10 -7.81 -3.88 -1.82
N LYS A 11 -9.08 -3.53 -1.96
CA LYS A 11 -9.57 -2.15 -1.88
C LYS A 11 -10.90 -2.07 -1.14
N VAL A 12 -11.20 -0.89 -0.60
CA VAL A 12 -12.46 -0.55 0.05
C VAL A 12 -12.87 0.87 -0.33
N PHE A 13 -14.17 1.12 -0.42
CA PHE A 13 -14.68 2.47 -0.61
C PHE A 13 -14.72 3.18 0.76
N HIS A 14 -13.94 4.24 0.93
CA HIS A 14 -13.80 4.99 2.18
C HIS A 14 -13.67 6.48 1.87
N ARG A 15 -14.28 7.36 2.68
CA ARG A 15 -14.28 8.83 2.47
C ARG A 15 -14.63 9.25 1.04
N SER A 16 -15.62 8.58 0.43
CA SER A 16 -16.10 8.86 -0.93
C SER A 16 -15.08 8.58 -2.05
N GLU A 17 -14.04 7.80 -1.79
CA GLU A 17 -13.07 7.37 -2.81
C GLU A 17 -12.56 5.94 -2.55
N TRP A 18 -11.73 5.42 -3.46
CA TRP A 18 -11.13 4.09 -3.32
C TRP A 18 -9.84 4.14 -2.51
N TRP A 19 -9.79 3.30 -1.47
CA TRP A 19 -8.63 3.10 -0.61
C TRP A 19 -8.08 1.69 -0.82
N PHE A 20 -6.77 1.54 -0.81
CA PHE A 20 -6.09 0.32 -1.20
C PHE A 20 -5.16 -0.17 -0.09
N SER A 21 -5.02 -1.48 0.06
CA SER A 21 -4.02 -2.05 0.96
C SER A 21 -2.61 -1.68 0.50
N ILE A 22 -1.85 -0.97 1.34
CA ILE A 22 -0.47 -0.56 1.03
C ILE A 22 0.42 -1.78 0.78
N VAL A 23 0.27 -2.82 1.61
CA VAL A 23 1.07 -4.06 1.50
C VAL A 23 0.79 -4.78 0.18
N ASP A 24 -0.46 -4.81 -0.28
CA ASP A 24 -0.80 -5.45 -1.55
C ASP A 24 -0.26 -4.63 -2.74
N VAL A 25 -0.29 -3.30 -2.65
CA VAL A 25 0.30 -2.42 -3.66
C VAL A 25 1.82 -2.61 -3.72
N ILE A 26 2.51 -2.67 -2.57
CA ILE A 26 3.95 -2.99 -2.53
C ILE A 26 4.22 -4.35 -3.17
N ALA A 27 3.41 -5.37 -2.88
CA ALA A 27 3.55 -6.69 -3.48
C ALA A 27 3.35 -6.67 -5.00
N ALA A 28 2.46 -5.81 -5.50
CA ALA A 28 2.17 -5.68 -6.92
C ALA A 28 3.22 -4.87 -7.69
N LEU A 29 3.81 -3.85 -7.04
CA LEU A 29 4.74 -2.90 -7.68
C LEU A 29 6.22 -3.19 -7.43
N THR A 30 6.54 -4.08 -6.48
CA THR A 30 7.92 -4.43 -6.14
C THR A 30 8.13 -5.93 -6.24
N ASP A 31 9.35 -6.38 -6.53
CA ASP A 31 9.74 -7.79 -6.46
C ASP A 31 10.04 -8.24 -5.01
N SER A 32 9.48 -7.54 -4.01
CA SER A 32 9.72 -7.87 -2.60
C SER A 32 9.11 -9.21 -2.25
N THR A 33 9.95 -10.14 -1.78
CA THR A 33 9.50 -11.43 -1.24
C THR A 33 8.80 -11.28 0.13
N ASN A 34 8.92 -10.11 0.78
CA ASN A 34 8.23 -9.81 2.03
C ASN A 34 7.69 -8.36 2.04
N PRO A 35 6.54 -8.12 1.38
CA PRO A 35 5.92 -6.79 1.27
C PRO A 35 5.58 -6.17 2.63
N ARG A 36 5.25 -6.99 3.64
CA ARG A 36 4.98 -6.52 5.00
C ARG A 36 6.24 -5.97 5.66
N ARG A 37 7.36 -6.68 5.51
CA ARG A 37 8.65 -6.21 6.05
C ARG A 37 9.11 -4.95 5.33
N TYR A 38 8.99 -4.93 4.00
CA TYR A 38 9.26 -3.74 3.19
C TYR A 38 8.45 -2.55 3.71
N TRP A 39 7.15 -2.73 3.94
CA TRP A 39 6.29 -1.68 4.47
C TRP A 39 6.76 -1.19 5.86
N SER A 40 7.11 -2.10 6.77
CA SER A 40 7.65 -1.72 8.08
C SER A 40 8.95 -0.91 7.97
N ASP A 41 9.87 -1.32 7.10
CA ASP A 41 11.13 -0.62 6.89
C ASP A 41 10.89 0.77 6.24
N LEU A 42 9.94 0.87 5.30
CA LEU A 42 9.52 2.13 4.70
C LEU A 42 8.93 3.09 5.73
N LYS A 43 8.05 2.61 6.62
CA LYS A 43 7.52 3.43 7.72
C LYS A 43 8.63 3.99 8.61
N VAL A 44 9.60 3.16 8.99
CA VAL A 44 10.75 3.61 9.81
C VAL A 44 11.59 4.64 9.08
N LYS A 45 11.76 4.50 7.76
CA LYS A 45 12.47 5.49 6.93
C LYS A 45 11.70 6.81 6.88
N MET A 46 10.41 6.77 6.59
CA MET A 46 9.53 7.94 6.50
C MET A 46 9.50 8.72 7.81
N LEU A 47 9.37 8.04 8.96
CA LEU A 47 9.38 8.68 10.29
C LEU A 47 10.68 9.44 10.63
N LYS A 48 11.76 9.25 9.86
CA LYS A 48 13.04 9.96 10.03
C LYS A 48 13.18 11.15 9.09
N GLU A 49 12.34 11.25 8.06
CA GLU A 49 12.39 12.29 7.04
C GLU A 49 11.42 13.42 7.41
N GLN A 50 11.88 14.68 7.35
CA GLN A 50 11.04 15.83 7.72
C GLN A 50 9.85 15.98 6.74
N GLY A 51 8.65 16.20 7.28
CA GLY A 51 7.42 16.39 6.49
C GLY A 51 6.61 15.12 6.22
N PHE A 52 7.06 13.95 6.70
CA PHE A 52 6.32 12.69 6.52
C PHE A 52 5.20 12.46 7.53
N ASP A 53 5.15 13.21 8.62
CA ASP A 53 4.09 13.09 9.64
C ASP A 53 2.70 13.33 9.01
N GLU A 54 2.58 14.31 8.11
CA GLU A 54 1.35 14.60 7.37
C GLU A 54 0.93 13.45 6.44
N VAL A 55 1.90 12.78 5.81
CA VAL A 55 1.62 11.61 4.94
C VAL A 55 1.18 10.42 5.78
N TYR A 56 1.75 10.26 6.97
CA TYR A 56 1.40 9.19 7.89
C TYR A 56 -0.03 9.34 8.42
N ASP A 57 -0.48 10.57 8.70
CA ASP A 57 -1.84 10.87 9.15
C ASP A 57 -2.93 10.52 8.11
N GLU A 58 -2.56 10.48 6.82
CA GLU A 58 -3.45 10.07 5.72
C GLU A 58 -3.51 8.54 5.52
N ILE A 59 -2.78 7.76 6.32
CA ILE A 59 -2.83 6.30 6.32
C ILE A 59 -3.76 5.85 7.43
N VAL A 60 -4.75 5.03 7.09
CA VAL A 60 -5.70 4.49 8.07
C VAL A 60 -5.76 2.97 8.02
N GLN A 61 -5.98 2.35 9.17
CA GLN A 61 -6.13 0.92 9.28
C GLN A 61 -7.58 0.53 8.95
N LEU A 62 -7.80 -0.15 7.83
CA LEU A 62 -9.12 -0.55 7.35
C LEU A 62 -9.25 -2.07 7.31
N LYS A 63 -10.47 -2.57 7.52
CA LYS A 63 -10.81 -3.98 7.33
C LYS A 63 -11.12 -4.25 5.87
N LEU A 64 -10.25 -5.00 5.21
CA LEU A 64 -10.40 -5.39 3.81
C LEU A 64 -10.60 -6.90 3.71
N GLU A 65 -11.45 -7.31 2.78
CA GLU A 65 -11.69 -8.73 2.48
C GLU A 65 -10.44 -9.35 1.84
N SER A 66 -9.99 -10.46 2.40
CA SER A 66 -8.87 -11.27 1.91
C SER A 66 -9.35 -12.37 0.97
N GLN A 67 -8.42 -13.02 0.26
CA GLN A 67 -8.73 -14.09 -0.70
C GLN A 67 -9.44 -15.29 -0.07
N ASP A 68 -9.27 -15.49 1.25
CA ASP A 68 -9.97 -16.51 2.05
C ASP A 68 -11.38 -16.08 2.49
N GLY A 69 -11.89 -14.94 1.98
CA GLY A 69 -13.18 -14.35 2.36
C GLY A 69 -13.19 -13.73 3.76
N LYS A 70 -12.04 -13.71 4.46
CA LYS A 70 -11.94 -13.14 5.81
C LYS A 70 -11.57 -11.67 5.75
N PHE A 71 -12.21 -10.85 6.56
CA PHE A 71 -11.80 -9.47 6.74
C PHE A 71 -10.56 -9.40 7.62
N ARG A 72 -9.54 -8.68 7.16
CA ARG A 72 -8.30 -8.45 7.90
C ARG A 72 -8.00 -6.96 7.90
N GLU A 73 -7.52 -6.47 9.03
CA GLU A 73 -7.03 -5.11 9.11
C GLU A 73 -5.72 -4.96 8.35
N THR A 74 -5.59 -3.84 7.65
CA THR A 74 -4.39 -3.46 6.91
C THR A 74 -4.29 -1.95 6.85
N ASP A 75 -3.05 -1.45 6.87
CA ASP A 75 -2.78 -0.06 6.51
C ASP A 75 -3.23 0.16 5.07
N ALA A 76 -4.04 1.19 4.87
CA ALA A 76 -4.65 1.54 3.60
C ALA A 76 -4.63 3.07 3.41
N CYS A 77 -4.50 3.48 2.15
CA CYS A 77 -4.58 4.88 1.77
C CYS A 77 -5.15 5.03 0.35
N ASN A 78 -5.49 6.26 -0.02
CA ASN A 78 -5.93 6.58 -1.37
C ASN A 78 -4.74 6.61 -2.36
N VAL A 79 -5.05 6.82 -3.64
CA VAL A 79 -4.06 6.84 -4.72
C VAL A 79 -3.03 7.96 -4.55
N GLU A 80 -3.46 9.14 -4.11
CA GLU A 80 -2.57 10.29 -3.92
C GLU A 80 -1.50 9.98 -2.86
N THR A 81 -1.91 9.46 -1.70
CA THR A 81 -1.01 9.08 -0.61
C THR A 81 -0.10 7.93 -1.04
N LEU A 82 -0.58 6.96 -1.82
CA LEU A 82 0.27 5.89 -2.38
C LEU A 82 1.44 6.44 -3.21
N PHE A 83 1.22 7.45 -4.06
CA PHE A 83 2.27 8.08 -4.86
C PHE A 83 3.31 8.83 -4.02
N ARG A 84 2.92 9.33 -2.84
CA ARG A 84 3.84 9.99 -1.90
C ARG A 84 4.68 8.98 -1.12
N ILE A 85 4.12 7.80 -0.83
CA ILE A 85 4.75 6.76 -0.02
C ILE A 85 5.67 5.87 -0.85
N ILE A 86 5.18 5.39 -1.99
CA ILE A 86 5.88 4.43 -2.83
C ILE A 86 6.53 5.21 -3.97
N PRO A 87 7.87 5.38 -3.98
CA PRO A 87 8.56 5.96 -5.12
C PRO A 87 8.45 4.96 -6.28
N ILE A 88 7.42 5.12 -7.10
CA ILE A 88 7.29 4.38 -8.35
C ILE A 88 8.33 4.98 -9.29
N ASP A 89 9.41 4.25 -9.57
CA ASP A 89 10.31 4.59 -10.67
C ASP A 89 9.54 4.28 -11.98
N PRO A 90 9.09 5.30 -12.73
CA PRO A 90 8.31 5.07 -13.95
C PRO A 90 9.14 4.45 -15.07
N PHE A 91 10.48 4.35 -14.91
CA PHE A 91 11.41 3.94 -15.96
C PHE A 91 12.27 2.72 -15.61
N GLY A 92 11.99 2.04 -14.49
CA GLY A 92 12.51 0.73 -14.09
C GLY A 92 13.86 0.34 -14.69
N LYS A 93 14.96 0.75 -14.07
CA LYS A 93 16.27 0.16 -14.40
C LYS A 93 16.50 -1.08 -13.55
N GLY A 94 16.37 -2.24 -14.20
CA GLY A 94 16.88 -3.54 -13.73
C GLY A 94 18.39 -3.68 -13.90
#